data_AF-A0A817A704-F1
#
_entry.id   AF-A0A817A704-F1
#
_cell.length_a   1.000
_cell.length_b   1.000
_cell.length_c   1.000
_cell.angle_alpha   90.00
_cell.angle_beta   90.00
_cell.angle_gamma   90.00
#
_symmetry.space_group_name_H-M   'P 1'
#
loop_
_entity.id
_entity.type
_entity.pdbx_description
1 polymer ?
#
loop_
_entity_poly.entity_id
_entity_poly.type
_entity_poly.pdbx_seq_one_letter_code
_entity_poly.pdbx_strand_id
1 'polypeptide(L)'
;MINTKKLMKMAKKWQQRAALHRKRISFQRSNAATSSTATEKGCFVVYTADKTRFAFPLSYLSNSVFQELLKISEEEFGLPAGGPITLPFDSVFMDYLIKLVERRMDGDTEKALLMSISSARCSLQCSLKQQEQSNNQQLFVF
;
A
#
# COMPACT_ATOMS: atom_id res chain seq x y z
N MET A 1 -12.10 40.03 -34.43
CA MET A 1 -11.26 38.86 -34.78
C MET A 1 -9.92 38.98 -34.05
N ILE A 2 -9.41 37.90 -33.45
CA ILE A 2 -8.17 37.94 -32.66
C ILE A 2 -6.94 37.98 -33.59
N ASN A 3 -5.96 38.83 -33.29
CA ASN A 3 -4.77 39.03 -34.12
C ASN A 3 -3.73 37.92 -33.86
N THR A 4 -3.13 37.37 -34.92
CA THR A 4 -2.12 36.28 -34.87
C THR A 4 -0.91 36.62 -33.99
N LYS A 5 -0.47 37.89 -33.98
CA LYS A 5 0.62 38.37 -33.11
C LYS A 5 0.24 38.29 -31.62
N LYS A 6 -1.03 38.50 -31.30
CA LYS A 6 -1.56 38.39 -29.94
C LYS A 6 -1.60 36.92 -29.50
N LEU A 7 -1.98 36.01 -30.39
CA LEU A 7 -1.98 34.57 -30.15
C LEU A 7 -0.57 34.05 -29.85
N MET A 8 0.43 34.42 -30.65
CA MET A 8 1.83 34.04 -30.41
C MET A 8 2.37 34.55 -29.06
N LYS A 9 2.03 35.78 -28.68
CA LYS A 9 2.42 36.33 -27.36
C LYS A 9 1.77 35.54 -26.22
N MET A 10 0.51 35.16 -26.37
CA MET A 10 -0.18 34.34 -25.38
C MET A 10 0.47 32.96 -25.30
N ALA A 11 0.68 32.26 -26.42
CA ALA A 11 1.35 30.96 -26.46
C ALA A 11 2.72 30.98 -25.76
N LYS A 12 3.52 32.03 -26.01
CA LYS A 12 4.84 32.20 -25.35
C LYS A 12 4.71 32.37 -23.83
N LYS A 13 3.70 33.10 -23.35
CA LYS A 13 3.38 33.23 -21.91
C LYS A 13 2.92 31.92 -21.28
N TRP A 14 2.07 31.15 -21.97
CA TRP A 14 1.62 29.83 -21.53
C TRP A 14 2.79 28.84 -21.42
N GLN A 15 3.68 28.83 -22.42
CA GLN A 15 4.86 27.98 -22.42
C GLN A 15 5.82 28.34 -21.27
N GLN A 16 6.03 29.63 -20.98
CA GLN A 16 6.84 30.07 -19.84
C GLN A 16 6.22 29.70 -18.49
N ARG A 17 4.89 29.86 -18.33
CA ARG A 17 4.18 29.43 -17.12
C ARG A 17 4.25 27.92 -16.93
N ALA A 18 4.02 27.13 -17.97
CA ALA A 18 4.14 25.68 -17.93
C ALA A 18 5.57 25.21 -17.61
N ALA A 19 6.59 25.91 -18.12
CA ALA A 19 7.99 25.64 -17.80
C ALA A 19 8.35 26.00 -16.35
N LEU A 20 7.83 27.10 -15.80
CA LEU A 20 8.03 27.44 -14.38
C LEU A 20 7.35 26.43 -13.45
N HIS A 21 6.17 25.92 -13.81
CA HIS A 21 5.49 24.83 -13.09
C HIS A 21 6.19 23.47 -13.23
N ARG A 22 7.20 23.32 -14.11
CA ARG A 22 8.11 22.17 -14.11
C ARG A 22 9.21 22.26 -13.06
N LYS A 23 9.26 23.31 -12.22
CA LYS A 23 9.77 23.13 -10.86
C LYS A 23 8.76 22.25 -10.14
N ARG A 24 8.95 20.94 -10.33
CA ARG A 24 8.37 19.84 -9.57
C ARG A 24 8.09 20.39 -8.19
N ILE A 25 6.82 20.37 -7.77
CA ILE A 25 6.44 20.61 -6.40
C ILE A 25 7.28 19.60 -5.62
N SER A 26 8.42 20.03 -5.10
CA SER A 26 9.14 19.28 -4.10
C SER A 26 8.15 19.31 -2.96
N PHE A 27 7.40 18.23 -2.81
CA PHE A 27 6.68 17.96 -1.58
C PHE A 27 7.69 18.24 -0.48
N GLN A 28 7.46 19.31 0.28
CA GLN A 28 8.20 19.55 1.50
C GLN A 28 8.01 18.28 2.32
N ARG A 29 9.08 17.49 2.37
CA ARG A 29 9.16 16.27 3.14
C ARG A 29 9.00 16.73 4.58
N SER A 30 7.82 16.55 5.14
CA SER A 30 7.65 16.68 6.58
C SER A 30 8.54 15.61 7.20
N ASN A 31 9.64 16.05 7.80
CA ASN A 31 10.54 15.22 8.57
C ASN A 31 9.81 14.76 9.84
N ALA A 32 8.94 13.77 9.71
CA ALA A 32 8.65 12.82 10.79
C ALA A 32 9.39 11.53 10.45
N ALA A 33 10.72 11.62 10.39
CA ALA A 33 11.60 10.48 10.19
C ALA A 33 12.42 10.30 11.47
N THR A 34 11.93 9.42 12.34
CA THR A 34 12.83 8.68 13.22
C THR A 34 13.79 7.88 12.33
N SER A 35 15.09 8.09 12.55
CA SER A 35 16.22 7.34 12.01
C SER A 35 16.54 7.48 10.51
N SER A 36 17.37 8.48 10.24
CA SER A 36 18.17 8.68 9.04
C SER A 36 19.27 7.61 8.89
N THR A 37 19.08 6.56 8.07
CA THR A 37 20.21 5.79 7.46
C THR A 37 19.93 5.12 6.10
N ALA A 38 18.73 5.22 5.51
CA ALA A 38 18.43 4.56 4.23
C ALA A 38 18.31 5.56 3.06
N THR A 39 19.42 6.14 2.65
CA THR A 39 19.53 6.95 1.43
C THR A 39 19.45 6.07 0.16
N GLU A 40 18.72 6.60 -0.84
CA GLU A 40 18.63 6.20 -2.27
C GLU A 40 17.65 5.11 -2.75
N LYS A 41 17.24 4.11 -1.96
CA LYS A 41 16.41 3.01 -2.50
C LYS A 41 14.90 3.28 -2.60
N GLY A 42 14.41 4.46 -2.20
CA GLY A 42 12.98 4.77 -2.23
C GLY A 42 12.15 4.05 -1.16
N CYS A 43 10.87 4.41 -1.06
CA CYS A 43 9.91 3.84 -0.12
C CYS A 43 8.66 3.40 -0.87
N PHE A 44 8.00 2.36 -0.38
CA PHE A 44 6.62 2.06 -0.74
C PHE A 44 5.68 2.48 0.39
N VAL A 45 4.42 2.74 0.05
CA VAL A 45 3.41 3.24 0.97
C VAL A 45 2.26 2.25 1.00
N VAL A 46 1.79 1.97 2.21
CA VAL A 46 0.67 1.07 2.46
C VAL A 46 -0.33 1.77 3.38
N TYR A 47 -1.61 1.50 3.14
CA TYR A 47 -2.71 1.94 3.99
C TYR A 47 -3.28 0.75 4.74
N THR A 48 -3.67 0.96 5.99
CA THR A 48 -4.36 -0.04 6.81
C THR A 48 -5.87 0.06 6.67
N ALA A 49 -6.61 -0.90 7.21
CA ALA A 49 -8.08 -0.93 7.19
C ALA A 49 -8.70 0.29 7.90
N ASP A 50 -8.02 0.84 8.91
CA ASP A 50 -8.37 2.09 9.60
C ASP A 50 -7.91 3.36 8.86
N LYS A 51 -7.41 3.22 7.62
CA LYS A 51 -6.93 4.30 6.73
C LYS A 51 -5.67 5.02 7.24
N THR A 52 -4.95 4.42 8.18
CA THR A 52 -3.64 4.92 8.61
C THR A 52 -2.58 4.63 7.54
N ARG A 53 -1.63 5.55 7.37
CA ARG A 53 -0.60 5.47 6.33
C ARG A 53 0.75 5.08 6.91
N PHE A 54 1.36 4.04 6.35
CA PHE A 54 2.72 3.59 6.68
C PHE A 54 3.63 3.69 5.46
N ALA A 55 4.89 4.07 5.68
CA ALA A 55 5.90 4.17 4.63
C ALA A 55 7.11 3.30 4.99
N PHE A 56 7.43 2.36 4.11
CA PHE A 56 8.48 1.36 4.32
C PHE A 56 9.59 1.54 3.28
N PRO A 57 10.87 1.39 3.66
CA PRO A 57 11.96 1.30 2.69
C PRO A 57 11.74 0.14 1.71
N LEU A 58 12.12 0.29 0.43
CA LEU A 58 11.98 -0.81 -0.55
C LEU A 58 12.72 -2.10 -0.14
N SER A 59 13.72 -2.02 0.75
CA SER A 59 14.39 -3.20 1.31
C SER A 59 13.47 -4.13 2.09
N TYR A 60 12.30 -3.67 2.52
CA TYR A 60 11.31 -4.52 3.19
C TYR A 60 10.61 -5.46 2.21
N LEU A 61 10.64 -5.20 0.90
CA LEU A 61 10.05 -6.09 -0.11
C LEU A 61 10.78 -7.44 -0.23
N SER A 62 12.02 -7.55 0.26
CA SER A 62 12.73 -8.83 0.35
C SER A 62 12.43 -9.61 1.62
N ASN A 63 11.66 -9.06 2.56
CA ASN A 63 11.25 -9.75 3.78
C ASN A 63 10.01 -10.62 3.49
N SER A 64 10.04 -11.89 3.89
CA SER A 64 9.00 -12.87 3.56
C SER A 64 7.64 -12.51 4.17
N VAL A 65 7.63 -11.89 5.36
CA VAL A 65 6.42 -11.40 6.01
C VAL A 65 5.76 -10.31 5.18
N PHE A 66 6.54 -9.34 4.70
CA PHE A 66 6.00 -8.27 3.85
C PHE A 66 5.50 -8.78 2.50
N GLN A 67 6.15 -9.79 1.91
CA GLN A 67 5.65 -10.44 0.70
C GLN A 67 4.31 -11.12 0.94
N GLU A 68 4.18 -11.85 2.05
CA GLU A 68 2.94 -12.51 2.42
C GLU A 68 1.83 -11.47 2.67
N LEU A 69 2.10 -10.40 3.41
CA LEU A 69 1.13 -9.31 3.63
C LEU A 69 0.65 -8.68 2.31
N LEU A 70 1.55 -8.43 1.36
CA LEU A 70 1.19 -7.89 0.05
C LEU A 70 0.37 -8.88 -0.78
N LYS A 71 0.65 -10.18 -0.66
CA LYS A 71 -0.16 -11.22 -1.28
C LYS A 71 -1.58 -11.27 -0.71
N ILE A 72 -1.75 -11.08 0.60
CA ILE A 72 -3.09 -10.94 1.21
C ILE A 72 -3.83 -9.75 0.58
N SER A 73 -3.13 -8.63 0.42
CA SER A 73 -3.71 -7.39 -0.13
C SER A 73 -4.16 -7.60 -1.57
N GLU A 74 -3.34 -8.28 -2.38
CA GLU A 74 -3.70 -8.65 -3.75
C GLU A 74 -4.90 -9.60 -3.80
N GLU A 75 -4.97 -10.60 -2.91
CA GLU A 75 -6.09 -11.55 -2.86
C GLU A 75 -7.42 -10.86 -2.49
N GLU A 76 -7.40 -9.89 -1.58
CA GLU A 76 -8.60 -9.21 -1.09
C GLU A 76 -9.02 -8.00 -1.95
N PHE A 77 -8.06 -7.18 -2.38
CA PHE A 77 -8.31 -5.92 -3.08
C PHE A 77 -7.90 -5.92 -4.55
N GLY A 78 -7.22 -6.98 -5.01
CA GLY A 78 -6.64 -7.04 -6.34
C GLY A 78 -5.37 -6.22 -6.50
N LEU A 79 -4.82 -6.22 -7.72
CA LEU A 79 -3.68 -5.37 -8.07
C LEU A 79 -4.10 -3.90 -8.13
N PRO A 80 -3.34 -2.97 -7.52
CA PRO A 80 -3.69 -1.57 -7.52
C PRO A 80 -3.55 -0.94 -8.92
N ALA A 81 -4.69 -0.67 -9.57
CA ALA A 81 -4.75 0.01 -10.88
C ALA A 81 -4.63 1.55 -10.75
N GLY A 82 -3.66 2.03 -9.97
CA GLY A 82 -3.44 3.46 -9.70
C GLY A 82 -3.96 3.96 -8.34
N GLY A 83 -4.52 3.07 -7.53
CA GLY A 83 -4.88 3.33 -6.13
C GLY A 83 -3.76 2.99 -5.15
N PRO A 84 -3.90 3.35 -3.85
CA PRO A 84 -2.96 2.94 -2.81
C PRO A 84 -3.02 1.44 -2.55
N ILE A 85 -1.89 0.86 -2.16
CA ILE A 85 -1.86 -0.51 -1.61
C ILE A 85 -2.53 -0.46 -0.24
N THR A 86 -3.58 -1.27 -0.04
CA THR A 86 -4.34 -1.33 1.21
C THR A 86 -4.25 -2.72 1.81
N LEU A 87 -3.85 -2.80 3.08
CA LEU A 87 -3.76 -4.03 3.85
C LEU A 87 -5.02 -4.23 4.71
N PRO A 88 -5.51 -5.48 4.85
CA PRO A 88 -6.62 -5.80 5.73
C PRO A 88 -6.17 -6.00 7.19
N PHE A 89 -5.26 -5.14 7.65
CA PHE A 89 -4.77 -5.11 9.01
C PHE A 89 -4.95 -3.70 9.57
N ASP A 90 -5.09 -3.59 10.89
CA ASP A 90 -5.18 -2.31 11.57
C ASP A 90 -3.79 -1.69 11.82
N SER A 91 -3.77 -0.42 12.22
CA SER A 91 -2.53 0.27 12.56
C SER A 91 -1.78 -0.36 13.73
N VAL A 92 -2.51 -0.91 14.71
CA VAL A 92 -1.93 -1.54 15.90
C VAL A 92 -1.10 -2.77 15.54
N PHE A 93 -1.62 -3.63 14.66
CA PHE A 93 -0.88 -4.77 14.15
C PHE A 93 0.36 -4.33 13.36
N MET A 94 0.24 -3.31 12.50
CA MET A 94 1.37 -2.81 11.72
C MET A 94 2.48 -2.22 12.62
N ASP A 95 2.13 -1.48 13.67
CA ASP A 95 3.09 -0.97 14.65
C ASP A 95 3.81 -2.10 15.39
N TYR A 96 3.09 -3.17 15.75
CA TYR A 96 3.69 -4.37 16.34
C TYR A 96 4.66 -5.04 15.37
N LEU A 97 4.24 -5.22 14.12
CA LEU A 97 5.05 -5.82 13.07
C LEU A 97 6.35 -5.03 12.82
N ILE A 98 6.27 -3.71 12.75
CA ILE A 98 7.44 -2.83 12.57
C ILE A 98 8.45 -3.08 13.68
N LYS A 99 8.01 -3.03 14.94
CA LYS A 99 8.87 -3.28 16.10
C LYS A 99 9.50 -4.66 16.07
N LEU A 100 8.78 -5.65 15.56
CA LEU A 100 9.24 -7.03 15.47
C LEU A 100 10.34 -7.18 14.41
N VAL A 101 10.16 -6.54 13.25
CA VAL A 101 11.17 -6.53 12.17
C VAL A 101 12.41 -5.71 12.55
N GLU A 102 12.24 -4.56 13.20
CA GLU A 102 13.36 -3.74 13.69
C GLU A 102 14.23 -4.46 14.72
N ARG A 103 13.63 -5.33 15.53
CA ARG A 103 14.34 -6.13 16.54
C ARG A 103 15.09 -7.34 15.97
N ARG A 104 15.01 -7.58 14.64
CA ARG A 104 15.41 -8.82 13.96
C ARG A 104 14.76 -10.05 14.58
N MET A 105 13.71 -10.52 13.92
CA MET A 105 13.09 -11.81 14.21
C MET A 105 14.09 -12.95 13.97
N ASP A 106 14.10 -13.93 14.87
CA ASP A 106 14.69 -15.23 14.57
C ASP A 106 13.86 -15.96 13.51
N GLY A 107 14.49 -16.90 12.81
CA GLY A 107 13.83 -17.61 11.70
C GLY A 107 12.61 -18.42 12.15
N ASP A 108 12.53 -18.82 13.42
CA ASP A 108 11.41 -19.60 13.94
C ASP A 108 10.22 -18.70 14.29
N THR A 109 10.46 -17.51 14.86
CA THR A 109 9.39 -16.52 15.05
C THR A 109 8.86 -15.97 13.74
N GLU A 110 9.71 -15.79 12.72
CA GLU A 110 9.27 -15.40 11.37
C GLU A 110 8.34 -16.47 10.79
N LYS A 111 8.75 -17.75 10.85
CA LYS A 111 7.91 -18.87 10.40
C LYS A 111 6.62 -19.00 11.19
N ALA A 112 6.66 -18.85 12.51
CA ALA A 112 5.47 -18.93 13.36
C ALA A 112 4.47 -17.82 13.03
N LEU A 113 4.96 -16.60 12.79
CA LEU A 113 4.13 -15.46 12.39
C LEU A 113 3.51 -15.70 11.00
N LEU A 114 4.29 -16.15 10.03
CA LEU A 114 3.78 -16.53 8.71
C LEU A 114 2.71 -17.62 8.81
N MET A 115 2.97 -18.68 9.58
CA MET A 115 2.02 -19.77 9.81
C MET A 115 0.72 -19.26 10.43
N SER A 116 0.81 -18.33 11.39
CA SER A 116 -0.35 -17.72 12.03
C SER A 116 -1.16 -16.88 11.03
N ILE A 117 -0.50 -16.07 10.21
CA ILE A 117 -1.15 -15.26 9.16
C ILE A 117 -1.83 -16.17 8.13
N SER A 118 -1.12 -17.16 7.60
CA SER A 118 -1.68 -18.10 6.62
C SER A 118 -2.82 -18.93 7.21
N SER A 119 -2.72 -19.37 8.47
CA SER A 119 -3.81 -20.07 9.17
C SER A 119 -5.06 -19.19 9.31
N ALA A 120 -4.89 -17.91 9.67
CA ALA A 120 -6.00 -16.98 9.78
C ALA A 120 -6.72 -16.79 8.43
N ARG A 121 -5.99 -16.73 7.31
CA ARG A 121 -6.58 -16.73 5.96
C ARG A 121 -7.41 -17.97 5.69
N CYS A 122 -6.87 -19.15 5.99
CA CYS A 122 -7.57 -20.40 5.74
C CYS A 122 -8.87 -20.51 6.55
N SER A 123 -8.85 -20.09 7.82
CA SER A 123 -10.06 -20.07 8.65
C SER A 123 -11.15 -19.18 8.07
N LEU A 124 -10.79 -17.96 7.63
CA LEU A 124 -11.73 -17.02 7.00
C LEU A 124 -12.31 -17.58 5.70
N GLN A 125 -11.47 -18.19 4.85
CA GLN A 125 -11.91 -18.80 3.60
C GLN A 125 -12.84 -20.02 3.82
N CYS A 126 -12.60 -20.83 4.85
CA CYS A 126 -13.47 -21.96 5.19
C CYS A 126 -14.85 -21.49 5.68
N SER A 127 -14.91 -20.44 6.51
CA SER A 127 -16.19 -19.87 6.98
C SER A 127 -17.00 -19.25 5.84
N LEU A 128 -16.35 -18.54 4.92
CA LEU A 128 -17.01 -17.91 3.77
C LEU A 128 -17.61 -18.97 2.82
N LYS A 129 -16.86 -20.05 2.55
CA LYS A 129 -17.36 -21.20 1.77
C LYS A 129 -18.55 -21.92 2.41
N GLN A 130 -18.55 -22.08 3.74
CA GLN A 130 -19.70 -22.68 4.45
C GLN A 130 -20.95 -21.81 4.35
N GLN A 131 -20.81 -20.48 4.41
CA GLN A 131 -21.93 -19.56 4.31
C GLN A 131 -22.52 -19.50 2.89
N GLU A 132 -21.69 -19.56 1.84
CA GLU A 132 -22.16 -19.69 0.46
C GLU A 132 -22.91 -21.01 0.22
N GLN A 133 -22.42 -22.13 0.77
CA GLN A 133 -23.11 -23.42 0.65
C GLN A 133 -24.45 -23.43 1.38
N SER A 134 -24.56 -22.82 2.56
CA SER A 134 -25.83 -22.71 3.29
C SER A 134 -26.83 -21.81 2.58
N ASN A 135 -26.40 -20.71 1.97
CA ASN A 135 -27.28 -19.81 1.22
C ASN A 135 -27.79 -20.45 -0.08
N ASN A 136 -26.95 -21.25 -0.75
CA ASN A 136 -27.34 -21.96 -1.97
C ASN A 136 -28.32 -23.13 -1.71
N GLN A 137 -28.30 -23.74 -0.52
CA GLN A 137 -29.26 -24.80 -0.17
C GLN A 137 -30.66 -24.27 0.18
N GLN A 138 -30.80 -23.00 0.59
CA GLN A 138 -32.11 -22.39 0.87
C GLN A 138 -32.85 -21.93 -0.40
N LEU A 139 -32.16 -21.79 -1.54
CA LEU A 139 -32.74 -21.37 -2.82
C LEU A 139 -33.37 -22.53 -3.62
N PHE A 140 -33.20 -23.78 -3.19
CA PHE A 140 -33.77 -24.98 -3.83
C PHE A 140 -34.95 -25.59 -3.06
N VAL A 141 -35.65 -24.81 -2.25
CA VAL A 141 -36.94 -25.21 -1.67
C VAL A 141 -38.07 -24.55 -2.45
N PHE A 142 -38.43 -25.15 -3.59
CA PHE A 142 -39.71 -24.98 -4.26
C PHE A 142 -40.16 -26.32 -4.83
#